data_AF-A0A2E1AW44-F1
#
_entry.id   AF-A0A2E1AW44-F1
#
_cell.length_a   1.000
_cell.length_b   1.000
_cell.length_c   1.000
_cell.angle_alpha   90.00
_cell.angle_beta   90.00
_cell.angle_gamma   90.00
#
_symmetry.space_group_name_H-M   'P 1'
#
loop_
_entity.id
_entity.type
_entity.pdbx_description
1 polymer ?
#
loop_
_entity_poly.entity_id
_entity_poly.type
_entity_poly.pdbx_seq_one_letter_code
_entity_poly.pdbx_strand_id
1 'polypeptide(L)'
;MNRREDKKLENFVDSMMAEAPLDSPSFDFTENVLKKIEAETRKEVFQYKPILSKTAMFTVFTSFVALLVFVWLKFGLDSGQGWFKNFQIQEWFQNSWGWKENYTSAKTMMYAFLFFGLMFFVQVPWLKKQLNRTVF
;
A
#
# COMPACT_ATOMS: atom_id res chain seq x y z
N MET A 1 -24.34 1.01 -66.51
CA MET A 1 -23.09 0.44 -66.00
C MET A 1 -22.80 -0.83 -66.78
N ASN A 2 -21.71 -0.86 -67.55
CA ASN A 2 -21.43 -1.90 -68.54
C ASN A 2 -20.87 -3.16 -67.85
N ARG A 3 -21.67 -4.23 -67.71
CA ARG A 3 -21.26 -5.51 -67.09
C ARG A 3 -19.95 -6.12 -67.60
N ARG A 4 -19.51 -5.76 -68.81
CA ARG A 4 -18.25 -6.25 -69.40
C ARG A 4 -17.02 -5.51 -68.86
N GLU A 5 -17.18 -4.25 -68.48
CA GLU A 5 -16.12 -3.43 -67.89
C GLU A 5 -15.89 -3.85 -66.44
N ASP A 6 -16.96 -4.11 -65.69
CA ASP A 6 -16.89 -4.61 -64.31
C ASP A 6 -16.12 -5.94 -64.22
N LYS A 7 -16.41 -6.89 -65.12
CA LYS A 7 -15.69 -8.19 -65.20
C LYS A 7 -14.22 -8.05 -65.57
N LYS A 8 -13.87 -7.05 -66.39
CA LYS A 8 -12.46 -6.79 -66.72
C LYS A 8 -11.71 -6.23 -65.51
N LEU A 9 -12.37 -5.38 -64.73
CA LEU A 9 -11.80 -4.81 -63.51
C LEU A 9 -11.61 -5.88 -62.43
N GLU A 10 -12.59 -6.74 -62.24
CA GLU A 10 -12.53 -7.88 -61.31
C GLU A 10 -11.38 -8.83 -61.67
N ASN A 11 -11.28 -9.25 -62.94
CA ASN A 11 -10.17 -10.10 -63.40
C ASN A 11 -8.80 -9.44 -63.25
N PHE A 12 -8.73 -8.11 -63.40
CA PHE A 12 -7.50 -7.36 -63.21
C PHE A 12 -7.08 -7.31 -61.73
N VAL A 13 -8.03 -7.06 -60.83
CA VAL A 13 -7.80 -7.09 -59.37
C VAL A 13 -7.38 -8.49 -58.92
N ASP A 14 -8.03 -9.54 -59.41
CA ASP A 14 -7.67 -10.92 -59.09
C ASP A 14 -6.26 -11.27 -59.59
N SER A 15 -5.88 -10.83 -60.81
CA SER A 15 -4.52 -11.05 -61.32
C SER A 15 -3.46 -10.33 -60.47
N MET A 16 -3.74 -9.08 -60.05
CA MET A 16 -2.87 -8.33 -59.15
C MET A 16 -2.73 -8.98 -57.77
N MET A 17 -3.82 -9.50 -57.20
CA MET A 17 -3.77 -10.20 -55.92
C MET A 17 -3.10 -11.57 -56.01
N ALA A 18 -3.23 -12.28 -57.13
CA ALA A 18 -2.59 -13.57 -57.36
C ALA A 18 -1.07 -13.43 -57.59
N GLU A 19 -0.63 -12.33 -58.21
CA GLU A 19 0.79 -12.03 -58.44
C GLU A 19 1.45 -11.34 -57.25
N ALA A 20 0.67 -10.84 -56.29
CA ALA A 20 1.21 -10.31 -55.05
C ALA A 20 1.86 -11.45 -54.25
N PRO A 21 3.16 -11.36 -53.93
CA PRO A 21 3.79 -12.35 -53.08
C PRO A 21 3.06 -12.36 -51.73
N LEU A 22 2.49 -13.52 -51.38
CA LEU A 22 2.01 -13.76 -50.03
C LEU A 22 3.25 -13.70 -49.14
N ASP A 23 3.44 -12.58 -48.46
CA ASP A 23 4.45 -12.42 -47.42
C ASP A 23 4.11 -13.43 -46.31
N SER A 24 4.61 -14.65 -46.45
CA SER A 24 4.51 -15.65 -45.41
C SER A 24 5.33 -15.13 -44.24
N PRO A 25 4.77 -15.08 -43.02
CA PRO A 25 5.55 -14.69 -41.86
C PRO A 25 6.82 -15.56 -41.80
N SER A 26 7.90 -14.99 -41.30
CA SER A 26 9.12 -15.76 -41.07
C SER A 26 8.79 -16.99 -40.22
N PHE A 27 9.55 -18.08 -40.41
CA PHE A 27 9.35 -19.33 -39.67
C PHE A 27 9.26 -19.10 -38.14
N ASP A 28 10.03 -18.13 -37.64
CA ASP A 28 10.11 -17.77 -36.22
C ASP A 28 9.18 -16.60 -35.80
N PHE A 29 8.27 -16.14 -36.67
CA PHE A 29 7.41 -14.98 -36.38
C PHE A 29 6.59 -15.18 -35.11
N THR A 30 5.92 -16.33 -34.99
CA THR A 30 5.12 -16.66 -33.81
C THR A 30 5.98 -16.74 -32.56
N GLU A 31 7.18 -17.31 -32.65
CA GLU A 31 8.10 -17.41 -31.50
C GLU A 31 8.59 -16.03 -31.06
N ASN A 32 8.94 -15.16 -32.00
CA ASN A 32 9.41 -13.81 -31.72
C ASN A 32 8.30 -12.92 -31.14
N VAL A 33 7.07 -13.04 -31.66
CA VAL A 33 5.90 -12.33 -31.14
C VAL A 33 5.56 -12.84 -29.74
N LEU A 34 5.54 -14.16 -29.53
CA LEU A 34 5.26 -14.74 -28.22
C LEU A 34 6.32 -14.37 -27.18
N LYS A 35 7.62 -14.42 -27.54
CA LYS A 35 8.70 -13.96 -26.66
C LYS A 35 8.54 -12.49 -26.26
N LYS A 36 8.14 -11.62 -27.19
CA LYS A 36 7.94 -10.21 -26.91
C LYS A 36 6.71 -9.96 -26.04
N ILE A 37 5.61 -10.65 -26.33
CA ILE A 37 4.38 -10.61 -25.51
C ILE A 37 4.67 -11.11 -24.10
N GLU A 38 5.37 -12.24 -23.94
CA GLU A 38 5.74 -12.77 -22.61
C GLU A 38 6.70 -11.84 -21.85
N ALA A 39 7.64 -11.19 -22.54
CA ALA A 39 8.57 -10.26 -21.92
C ALA A 39 7.87 -8.97 -21.45
N GLU A 40 6.82 -8.52 -22.15
CA GLU A 40 6.03 -7.35 -21.76
C GLU A 40 4.97 -7.71 -20.70
N THR A 41 4.26 -8.83 -20.84
CA THR A 41 3.31 -9.31 -19.82
C THR A 41 3.99 -9.64 -18.50
N ARG A 42 5.22 -10.20 -18.49
CA ARG A 42 5.99 -10.39 -17.24
C ARG A 42 6.32 -9.08 -16.52
N LYS A 43 6.38 -7.94 -17.22
CA LYS A 43 6.60 -6.62 -16.60
C LYS A 43 5.33 -6.02 -16.01
N GLU A 44 4.17 -6.40 -16.51
CA GLU A 44 2.86 -5.89 -16.09
C GLU A 44 2.05 -6.85 -15.21
N VAL A 45 2.64 -7.95 -14.72
CA VAL A 45 1.97 -8.77 -13.68
C VAL A 45 1.88 -7.96 -12.41
N PHE A 46 0.75 -7.28 -12.24
CA PHE A 46 0.16 -6.73 -11.02
C PHE A 46 1.06 -6.92 -9.79
N GLN A 47 2.08 -6.08 -9.67
CA GLN A 47 2.89 -6.07 -8.45
C GLN A 47 1.99 -5.55 -7.35
N TYR A 48 1.51 -6.46 -6.50
CA TYR A 48 0.75 -6.12 -5.31
C TYR A 48 1.61 -5.17 -4.46
N LYS A 49 1.32 -3.88 -4.58
CA LYS A 49 1.95 -2.86 -3.74
C LYS A 49 1.27 -2.94 -2.38
N PRO A 50 1.96 -3.38 -1.32
CA PRO A 50 1.34 -3.51 -0.02
C PRO A 50 0.79 -2.15 0.41
N ILE A 51 -0.50 -2.12 0.75
CA ILE A 51 -1.28 -0.93 1.15
C ILE A 51 -0.59 -0.18 2.31
N LEU A 52 0.21 -0.90 3.10
CA LEU A 52 1.09 -0.34 4.13
C LEU A 52 2.46 -1.03 4.10
N SER A 53 3.51 -0.27 3.79
CA SER A 53 4.90 -0.74 3.86
C SER A 53 5.25 -1.11 5.30
N LYS A 54 6.06 -2.17 5.48
CA LYS A 54 6.59 -2.57 6.81
C LYS A 54 7.33 -1.42 7.49
N THR A 55 8.03 -0.59 6.71
CA THR A 55 8.76 0.58 7.21
C THR A 55 7.82 1.65 7.77
N ALA A 56 6.74 1.96 7.06
CA ALA A 56 5.73 2.92 7.51
C ALA A 56 5.10 2.48 8.84
N MET A 57 4.81 1.18 8.98
CA MET A 57 4.25 0.63 10.21
C MET A 57 5.21 0.75 11.41
N PHE A 58 6.50 0.49 11.20
CA PHE A 58 7.50 0.70 12.23
C PHE A 58 7.59 2.18 12.62
N THR A 59 7.66 3.10 11.64
CA THR A 59 7.70 4.55 11.91
C THR A 59 6.52 5.03 12.73
N VAL A 60 5.29 4.61 12.40
CA VAL A 60 4.09 5.01 13.15
C VAL A 60 4.09 4.42 14.55
N PHE A 61 4.53 3.17 14.72
CA PHE A 61 4.66 2.56 16.05
C PHE A 61 5.69 3.31 16.92
N THR A 62 6.88 3.59 16.38
CA THR A 62 7.93 4.30 17.11
C THR A 62 7.50 5.72 17.47
N SER A 63 6.78 6.41 16.57
CA SER A 63 6.21 7.73 16.83
C SER A 63 5.15 7.70 17.94
N PHE A 64 4.28 6.68 17.96
CA PHE A 64 3.31 6.51 19.02
C PHE A 64 3.98 6.26 20.37
N VAL A 65 4.98 5.38 20.44
CA VAL A 65 5.76 5.13 21.67
C VAL A 65 6.45 6.41 22.16
N ALA A 66 7.02 7.21 21.26
CA ALA A 66 7.61 8.50 21.62
C ALA A 66 6.58 9.46 22.21
N LEU A 67 5.35 9.50 21.66
CA LEU A 67 4.24 10.27 22.24
C LEU A 67 3.84 9.75 23.62
N LEU A 68 3.81 8.44 23.82
CA LEU A 68 3.53 7.86 25.15
C LEU A 68 4.57 8.29 26.18
N VAL A 69 5.85 8.20 25.82
CA VAL A 69 6.95 8.65 26.69
C VAL A 69 6.84 10.15 26.96
N PHE A 70 6.54 10.96 25.95
CA PHE A 70 6.35 12.40 26.12
C PHE A 70 5.19 12.73 27.06
N VAL A 71 4.04 12.08 26.88
CA VAL A 71 2.87 12.24 27.75
C VAL A 71 3.19 11.79 29.17
N TRP A 72 3.92 10.68 29.32
CA TRP A 72 4.31 10.14 30.62
C TRP A 72 5.25 11.09 31.37
N LEU A 73 6.25 11.65 30.68
CA LEU A 73 7.17 12.66 31.23
C LEU A 73 6.46 13.96 31.62
N LYS A 74 5.44 14.38 30.87
CA LYS A 74 4.78 15.68 31.06
C LYS A 74 3.63 15.67 32.05
N PHE A 75 2.81 14.62 32.04
CA PHE A 75 1.65 14.57 32.92
C PHE A 75 1.95 13.93 34.26
N GLY A 76 3.01 13.10 34.35
CA GLY A 76 3.27 12.29 35.53
C GLY A 76 2.09 11.36 35.79
N LEU A 77 2.33 10.06 35.84
CA LEU A 77 1.30 9.18 36.43
C LEU A 77 1.32 9.33 37.95
N ASP A 78 1.03 10.55 38.42
CA ASP A 78 0.84 10.90 39.83
C ASP A 78 -0.55 10.40 40.24
N SER A 79 -0.67 9.08 40.22
CA SER A 79 -1.75 8.36 40.87
C SER A 79 -1.05 7.53 41.92
N GLY A 80 -1.17 7.92 43.18
CA GLY A 80 -0.62 7.20 44.35
C GLY A 80 -1.14 5.77 44.54
N GLN A 81 -1.74 5.16 43.51
CA GLN A 81 -2.45 3.88 43.53
C GLN A 81 -2.28 3.09 42.20
N GLY A 82 -1.08 3.10 41.60
CA GLY A 82 -0.80 2.32 40.38
C GLY A 82 0.59 1.69 40.38
N TRP A 83 0.79 0.68 39.53
CA TRP A 83 2.04 -0.09 39.34
C TRP A 83 3.30 0.77 39.04
N PHE A 84 3.13 2.06 38.76
CA PHE A 84 4.19 3.01 38.42
C PHE A 84 4.59 3.96 39.58
N LYS A 85 4.15 3.69 40.81
CA LYS A 85 4.38 4.52 42.01
C LYS A 85 5.87 4.86 42.28
N ASN A 86 6.80 4.04 41.79
CA ASN A 86 8.22 4.16 42.10
C ASN A 86 9.07 4.79 40.97
N PHE A 87 8.46 5.21 39.86
CA PHE A 87 9.21 5.78 38.73
C PHE A 87 9.17 7.31 38.80
N GLN A 88 9.91 7.88 39.75
CA GLN A 88 10.06 9.33 39.90
C GLN A 88 11.08 9.88 38.89
N ILE A 89 10.63 10.29 37.71
CA ILE A 89 11.42 11.11 36.77
C ILE A 89 11.03 12.58 36.96
N GLN A 90 11.04 13.05 38.20
CA GLN A 90 10.37 14.30 38.58
C GLN A 90 11.26 15.56 38.45
N GLU A 91 12.56 15.44 38.14
CA GLU A 91 13.48 16.57 38.32
C GLU A 91 13.87 17.34 37.05
N TRP A 92 13.55 16.87 35.84
CA TRP A 92 14.14 17.49 34.63
C TRP A 92 13.22 18.45 33.85
N PHE A 93 11.93 18.55 34.16
CA PHE A 93 10.98 19.33 33.36
C PHE A 93 9.94 20.09 34.18
N GLN A 94 10.36 20.78 35.24
CA GLN A 94 9.45 21.72 35.89
C GLN A 94 9.29 23.01 35.07
N ASN A 95 8.02 23.36 34.89
CA ASN A 95 7.48 24.70 34.66
C ASN A 95 7.55 25.30 33.24
N SER A 96 6.45 25.20 32.48
CA SER A 96 6.20 26.12 31.36
C SER A 96 4.72 26.29 30.98
N TRP A 97 3.75 25.83 31.79
CA TRP A 97 2.36 25.73 31.32
C TRP A 97 1.30 26.04 32.39
N GLY A 98 1.42 27.21 33.02
CA GLY A 98 0.47 27.75 34.02
C GLY A 98 -0.94 28.10 33.52
N TRP A 99 -1.39 27.58 32.37
CA TRP A 99 -2.75 27.80 31.85
C TRP A 99 -3.62 26.54 31.75
N LYS A 100 -3.11 25.37 32.17
CA LYS A 100 -3.85 24.09 32.11
C LYS A 100 -4.34 23.58 33.47
N GLU A 101 -4.48 24.46 34.44
CA GLU A 101 -4.81 24.09 35.83
C GLU A 101 -6.19 23.40 35.99
N ASN A 102 -7.11 23.52 35.03
CA ASN A 102 -8.50 23.07 35.21
C ASN A 102 -8.94 21.87 34.34
N TYR A 103 -8.03 21.19 33.63
CA TYR A 103 -8.43 20.04 32.81
C TYR A 103 -8.33 18.72 33.57
N THR A 104 -9.34 18.43 34.40
CA THR A 104 -9.49 17.11 35.05
C THR A 104 -10.06 16.11 34.06
N SER A 105 -9.22 15.60 33.17
CA SER A 105 -9.57 14.43 32.37
C SER A 105 -9.66 13.20 33.26
N ALA A 106 -10.72 12.39 33.08
CA ALA A 106 -10.83 11.10 33.76
C ALA A 106 -9.62 10.23 33.35
N LYS A 107 -8.73 9.92 34.31
CA LYS A 107 -7.52 9.12 34.07
C LYS A 107 -7.83 7.79 33.36
N THR A 108 -8.98 7.19 33.68
CA THR A 108 -9.50 5.98 33.03
C THR A 108 -9.71 6.15 31.52
N MET A 109 -10.20 7.30 31.08
CA MET A 109 -10.41 7.58 29.65
C MET A 109 -9.07 7.71 28.91
N MET A 110 -8.07 8.33 29.54
CA MET A 110 -6.72 8.41 29.00
C MET A 110 -6.10 7.01 28.84
N TYR A 111 -6.19 6.15 29.86
CA TYR A 111 -5.72 4.77 29.76
C TYR A 111 -6.47 3.97 28.71
N ALA A 112 -7.79 4.16 28.58
CA ALA A 112 -8.60 3.49 27.56
C ALA A 112 -8.14 3.87 26.14
N PHE A 113 -7.94 5.16 25.85
CA PHE A 113 -7.42 5.59 24.55
C PHE A 113 -6.02 5.05 24.27
N LEU A 114 -5.16 5.01 25.29
CA LEU A 114 -3.80 4.51 25.18
C LEU A 114 -3.78 3.01 24.83
N PHE A 115 -4.60 2.23 25.53
CA PHE A 115 -4.75 0.80 25.28
C PHE A 115 -5.42 0.52 23.93
N PHE A 116 -6.44 1.31 23.57
CA PHE A 116 -7.13 1.20 22.29
C PHE A 116 -6.19 1.50 21.11
N GLY A 117 -5.37 2.55 21.22
CA GLY A 117 -4.33 2.87 20.25
C GLY A 117 -3.33 1.73 20.10
N LEU A 118 -2.88 1.15 21.21
CA LEU A 118 -1.96 0.00 21.21
C LEU A 118 -2.58 -1.24 20.55
N MET A 119 -3.86 -1.55 20.81
CA MET A 119 -4.57 -2.62 20.12
C MET A 119 -4.62 -2.40 18.60
N PHE A 120 -4.80 -1.16 18.15
CA PHE A 120 -4.82 -0.82 16.73
C PHE A 120 -3.52 -1.23 16.02
N PHE A 121 -2.36 -1.04 16.68
CA PHE A 121 -1.06 -1.47 16.17
C PHE A 121 -0.90 -2.99 16.06
N VAL A 122 -1.64 -3.77 16.86
CA VAL A 122 -1.65 -5.24 16.79
C VAL A 122 -2.69 -5.76 15.78
N GLN A 123 -3.80 -5.03 15.59
CA GLN A 123 -4.86 -5.38 14.65
C GLN A 123 -4.45 -5.18 13.19
N VAL A 124 -3.79 -4.07 12.85
CA VAL A 124 -3.36 -3.76 11.47
C VAL A 124 -2.42 -4.81 10.85
N PRO A 125 -1.36 -5.32 11.53
CA PRO A 125 -0.48 -6.33 10.97
C PRO A 125 -1.13 -7.72 10.94
N TRP A 126 -2.05 -8.00 11.87
CA TRP A 126 -2.84 -9.23 11.84
C TRP A 126 -3.79 -9.26 10.63
N LEU A 127 -4.49 -8.16 10.35
CA LEU A 127 -5.32 -8.02 9.15
C LEU A 127 -4.48 -8.13 7.87
N LYS A 128 -3.32 -7.46 7.84
CA LYS A 128 -2.36 -7.55 6.72
C LYS A 128 -1.90 -8.98 6.48
N LYS A 129 -1.67 -9.77 7.54
CA LYS A 129 -1.28 -11.18 7.44
C LYS A 129 -2.40 -12.05 6.87
N GLN A 130 -3.65 -11.81 7.25
CA GLN A 130 -4.79 -12.54 6.69
C GLN A 130 -5.03 -12.21 5.22
N LEU A 131 -5.03 -10.93 4.85
CA LEU A 131 -5.23 -10.50 3.46
C LEU A 131 -4.11 -10.99 2.53
N ASN A 132 -2.87 -11.04 3.00
CA ASN A 132 -1.76 -11.61 2.24
C ASN A 132 -1.86 -13.14 2.09
N ARG A 133 -2.64 -13.81 2.95
CA ARG A 133 -2.86 -15.27 2.89
C ARG A 133 -3.91 -15.67 1.86
N THR A 134 -4.80 -14.75 1.46
CA THR A 134 -5.91 -15.01 0.53
C THR A 134 -5.60 -14.65 -0.93
N VAL A 135 -4.37 -14.22 -1.24
CA VAL A 135 -3.93 -13.84 -2.61
C VAL A 135 -3.08 -14.95 -3.27
N PHE A 136 -3.19 -16.19 -2.78
CA PHE A 136 -2.66 -17.40 -3.43
C PHE A 136 -3.72 -18.49 -3.43
#